data_AF-A0A8J4VY14-F1
#
_entry.id   AF-A0A8J4VY14-F1
#
_cell.length_a   1.000
_cell.length_b   1.000
_cell.length_c   1.000
_cell.angle_alpha   90.00
_cell.angle_beta   90.00
_cell.angle_gamma   90.00
#
_symmetry.space_group_name_H-M   'P 1'
#
loop_
_entity.id
_entity.type
_entity.pdbx_description
1 polymer ?
#
loop_
_entity_poly.entity_id
_entity_poly.type
_entity_poly.pdbx_seq_one_letter_code
_entity_poly.pdbx_strand_id
1 'polypeptide(L)'
;MEAFFLLASILSNFLKSLVLSVLLLFRTLLPRHWSSRSSSNSSESVSLYEGTVWHERRRPVRHSFRYPVRYALYNLDHSPHAPPDHLSADQARQIASTNGQVLLLTIPPSVGYVQNPLSVYYCYDVEAETQASASTQLLKKCIAEVTNTPWGERVTFVFNPNSDLVAKSLHVSPFMDMLGNWNMRANAPGDNLYVTISVQHPKLGDYFTAVLKAKRVPSSLVSDHAMFFWLMPHKVAVWIYWHALKLWWKNVSYIQHPRYTNPAYREEASILDHKIQCCPIIGSDKGQFEGSDQGYFLDRSCEIRQFTWRKAKWPWS
;
A
#
# COMPACT_ATOMS: atom_id res chain seq x y z
N MET A 1 9.34 -31.76 3.65
CA MET A 1 7.89 -31.61 3.89
C MET A 1 7.37 -30.26 3.45
N GLU A 2 8.03 -29.13 3.76
CA GLU A 2 7.56 -27.77 3.42
C GLU A 2 7.33 -27.50 1.92
N ALA A 3 8.24 -27.96 1.03
CA ALA A 3 8.09 -27.77 -0.42
C ALA A 3 6.83 -28.47 -0.98
N PHE A 4 6.51 -29.65 -0.45
CA PHE A 4 5.31 -30.39 -0.85
C PHE A 4 4.03 -29.68 -0.39
N PHE A 5 4.00 -29.20 0.87
CA PHE A 5 2.88 -28.39 1.36
C PHE A 5 2.69 -27.11 0.54
N LEU A 6 3.78 -26.45 0.16
CA LEU A 6 3.73 -25.27 -0.69
C LEU A 6 3.15 -25.60 -2.07
N LEU A 7 3.65 -26.65 -2.74
CA LEU A 7 3.13 -27.10 -4.04
C LEU A 7 1.65 -27.49 -3.97
N ALA A 8 1.25 -28.23 -2.93
CA ALA A 8 -0.14 -28.61 -2.71
C ALA A 8 -1.04 -27.38 -2.47
N SER A 9 -0.57 -26.40 -1.69
CA SER A 9 -1.27 -25.13 -1.45
C SER A 9 -1.42 -24.32 -2.74
N ILE A 10 -0.37 -24.20 -3.55
CA ILE A 10 -0.44 -23.52 -4.86
C ILE A 10 -1.44 -24.23 -5.78
N LEU A 11 -1.36 -25.56 -5.88
CA LEU A 11 -2.26 -26.35 -6.73
C LEU A 11 -3.73 -26.22 -6.29
N SER A 12 -3.98 -26.32 -4.97
CA SER A 12 -5.32 -26.14 -4.38
C SER A 12 -5.90 -24.75 -4.70
N ASN A 13 -5.11 -23.69 -4.54
CA ASN A 13 -5.55 -22.33 -4.87
C ASN A 13 -5.78 -22.12 -6.37
N PHE A 14 -4.97 -22.75 -7.21
CA PHE A 14 -5.16 -22.75 -8.66
C PHE A 14 -6.51 -23.41 -9.03
N LEU A 15 -6.76 -24.62 -8.50
CA LEU A 15 -8.03 -25.35 -8.69
C LEU A 15 -9.23 -24.53 -8.20
N LYS A 16 -9.15 -23.96 -7.00
CA LYS A 16 -10.20 -23.09 -6.44
C LYS A 16 -10.45 -21.87 -7.32
N SER A 17 -9.39 -21.22 -7.79
CA SER A 17 -9.49 -20.06 -8.69
C SER A 17 -10.11 -20.42 -10.04
N LEU A 18 -9.77 -21.60 -10.57
CA LEU A 18 -10.33 -22.12 -11.81
C LEU A 18 -11.84 -22.34 -11.66
N VAL A 19 -12.26 -23.08 -10.63
CA VAL A 19 -13.69 -23.36 -10.36
C VAL A 19 -14.47 -22.07 -10.15
N LEU A 20 -13.98 -21.15 -9.30
CA LEU A 20 -14.65 -19.88 -9.05
C LEU A 20 -14.69 -18.97 -10.28
N SER A 21 -13.67 -18.99 -11.13
CA SER A 21 -13.68 -18.27 -12.41
C SER A 21 -14.75 -18.80 -13.36
N VAL A 22 -14.86 -20.13 -13.47
CA VAL A 22 -15.89 -20.78 -14.29
C VAL A 22 -17.29 -20.43 -13.77
N LEU A 23 -17.52 -20.52 -12.46
CA LEU A 23 -18.79 -20.12 -11.84
C LEU A 23 -19.12 -18.65 -12.07
N LEU A 24 -18.13 -17.76 -11.99
CA LEU A 24 -18.31 -16.33 -12.26
C LEU A 24 -18.74 -16.08 -13.71
N LEU A 25 -18.15 -16.78 -14.69
CA LEU A 25 -18.56 -16.70 -16.08
C LEU A 25 -19.99 -17.22 -16.28
N PHE A 26 -20.35 -18.36 -15.69
CA PHE A 26 -21.72 -18.88 -15.75
C PHE A 26 -22.75 -17.92 -15.16
N ARG A 27 -22.41 -17.21 -14.07
CA ARG A 27 -23.28 -16.17 -13.48
C ARG A 27 -23.58 -15.05 -14.46
N THR A 28 -22.65 -14.70 -15.35
CA THR A 28 -22.87 -13.67 -16.38
C THR A 28 -23.71 -14.15 -17.57
N LEU A 29 -23.80 -15.46 -17.78
CA LEU A 29 -24.58 -16.09 -18.86
C LEU A 29 -26.02 -16.40 -18.46
N LEU A 30 -26.28 -16.56 -17.15
CA LEU A 30 -27.64 -16.72 -16.64
C LEU A 30 -28.39 -15.39 -16.81
N PRO A 31 -29.59 -15.39 -17.44
CA PRO A 31 -30.44 -14.22 -17.49
C PRO A 31 -30.64 -13.69 -16.07
N ARG A 32 -30.45 -12.39 -15.84
CA ARG A 32 -30.84 -11.71 -14.59
C ARG A 32 -32.38 -11.68 -14.48
N HIS A 33 -33.02 -12.84 -14.42
CA HIS A 33 -34.41 -12.95 -14.02
C HIS A 33 -34.45 -13.01 -12.49
N TRP A 34 -35.05 -11.98 -11.91
CA TRP A 34 -35.08 -11.64 -10.48
C TRP A 34 -33.76 -11.20 -9.85
N SER A 35 -33.59 -9.88 -9.78
CA SER A 35 -33.22 -9.23 -8.52
C SER A 35 -33.88 -7.86 -8.50
N SER A 36 -34.72 -7.64 -7.49
CA SER A 36 -35.35 -6.36 -7.21
C SER A 36 -34.30 -5.26 -7.15
N ARG A 37 -34.61 -4.13 -7.78
CA ARG A 37 -33.94 -2.85 -7.52
C ARG A 37 -34.20 -2.51 -6.05
N SER A 38 -33.34 -2.94 -5.12
CA SER A 38 -33.20 -2.20 -3.87
C SER A 38 -32.39 -0.96 -4.20
N SER A 39 -33.09 0.11 -4.54
CA SER A 39 -32.56 1.46 -4.49
C SER A 39 -32.30 1.83 -3.03
N SER A 40 -31.18 1.36 -2.48
CA SER A 40 -30.60 1.93 -1.28
C SER A 40 -29.23 2.45 -1.67
N ASN A 41 -28.99 3.74 -1.38
CA ASN A 41 -27.80 4.62 -1.31
C ASN A 41 -26.36 4.01 -1.37
N SER A 42 -26.15 2.88 -2.03
CA SER A 42 -24.91 2.09 -2.04
C SER A 42 -23.85 2.67 -2.97
N SER A 43 -24.21 3.64 -3.83
CA SER A 43 -23.28 4.22 -4.81
C SER A 43 -22.21 5.12 -4.18
N GLU A 44 -22.34 5.51 -2.92
CA GLU A 44 -21.32 6.32 -2.22
C GLU A 44 -20.31 5.49 -1.42
N SER A 45 -20.57 4.20 -1.20
CA SER A 45 -19.72 3.37 -0.33
C SER A 45 -18.40 2.95 -1.00
N VAL A 46 -18.42 2.71 -2.33
CA VAL A 46 -17.25 2.21 -3.07
C VAL A 46 -17.11 2.91 -4.42
N SER A 47 -15.94 3.47 -4.67
CA SER A 47 -15.54 3.97 -6.00
C SER A 47 -14.52 3.03 -6.64
N LEU A 48 -14.62 2.83 -7.95
CA LEU A 48 -13.70 1.97 -8.70
C LEU A 48 -12.66 2.80 -9.44
N TYR A 49 -11.42 2.31 -9.49
CA TYR A 49 -10.32 2.93 -10.21
C TYR A 49 -9.63 1.93 -11.12
N GLU A 50 -9.31 2.37 -12.34
CA GLU A 50 -8.48 1.62 -13.29
C GLU A 50 -7.27 2.46 -13.67
N GLY A 51 -6.10 1.81 -13.73
CA GLY A 51 -4.85 2.53 -13.86
C GLY A 51 -3.65 1.65 -14.17
N THR A 52 -2.48 2.21 -13.94
CA THR A 52 -1.19 1.56 -14.14
C THR A 52 -0.28 1.77 -12.95
N VAL A 53 0.45 0.74 -12.57
CA VAL A 53 1.63 0.88 -11.72
C VAL A 53 2.87 0.85 -12.60
N TRP A 54 3.74 1.83 -12.42
CA TRP A 54 5.03 1.93 -13.09
C TRP A 54 6.14 1.81 -12.07
N HIS A 55 7.12 0.95 -12.34
CA HIS A 55 8.34 0.81 -11.56
C HIS A 55 9.53 1.22 -12.42
N GLU A 56 10.43 1.99 -11.84
CA GLU A 56 11.73 2.31 -12.43
C GLU A 56 12.82 2.06 -11.40
N ARG A 57 13.78 1.22 -11.78
CA ARG A 57 15.08 1.07 -11.15
C ARG A 57 16.14 1.64 -12.09
N ARG A 58 16.92 2.60 -11.62
CA ARG A 58 17.97 3.28 -12.37
C ARG A 58 19.35 2.68 -12.11
N ARG A 59 19.62 2.17 -10.90
CA ARG A 59 20.92 1.61 -10.47
C ARG A 59 20.75 0.36 -9.60
N PRO A 60 21.79 -0.48 -9.45
CA PRO A 60 23.00 -0.51 -10.28
C PRO A 60 22.70 -1.00 -11.70
N VAL A 61 21.68 -1.87 -11.87
CA VAL A 61 21.20 -2.33 -13.17
C VAL A 61 19.86 -1.67 -13.49
N ARG A 62 19.73 -1.08 -14.68
CA ARG A 62 18.50 -0.43 -15.11
C ARG A 62 17.40 -1.46 -15.41
N HIS A 63 16.23 -1.25 -14.84
CA HIS A 63 15.05 -2.08 -15.09
C HIS A 63 13.80 -1.25 -14.87
N SER A 64 12.89 -1.21 -15.85
CA SER A 64 11.62 -0.50 -15.70
C SER A 64 10.50 -1.28 -16.38
N PHE A 65 9.31 -1.21 -15.81
CA PHE A 65 8.13 -1.88 -16.31
C PHE A 65 6.86 -1.19 -15.82
N ARG A 66 5.76 -1.42 -16.54
CA ARG A 66 4.44 -0.95 -16.17
C ARG A 66 3.44 -2.07 -16.33
N TYR A 67 2.43 -2.12 -15.47
CA TYR A 67 1.36 -3.09 -15.56
C TYR A 67 0.01 -2.47 -15.17
N PRO A 68 -1.10 -2.89 -15.81
CA PRO A 68 -2.42 -2.38 -15.49
C PRO A 68 -2.87 -2.89 -14.13
N VAL A 69 -3.62 -2.06 -13.41
CA VAL A 69 -4.22 -2.39 -12.11
C VAL A 69 -5.62 -1.85 -11.98
N ARG A 70 -6.41 -2.51 -11.13
CA ARG A 70 -7.72 -2.05 -10.71
C ARG A 70 -7.75 -2.02 -9.20
N TYR A 71 -8.28 -0.94 -8.66
CA TYR A 71 -8.41 -0.69 -7.23
C TYR A 71 -9.86 -0.34 -6.88
N ALA A 72 -10.28 -0.73 -5.69
CA ALA A 72 -11.50 -0.23 -5.07
C ALA A 72 -11.13 0.76 -3.96
N LEU A 73 -11.84 1.88 -3.93
CA LEU A 73 -11.78 2.89 -2.88
C LEU A 73 -13.03 2.75 -2.03
N TYR A 74 -12.90 2.17 -0.85
CA TYR A 74 -13.97 1.99 0.12
C TYR A 74 -14.04 3.19 1.05
N ASN A 75 -15.22 3.71 1.28
CA ASN A 75 -15.49 4.63 2.36
C ASN A 75 -15.74 3.82 3.63
N LEU A 76 -14.75 3.71 4.53
CA LEU A 76 -14.82 2.78 5.66
C LEU A 76 -15.93 3.12 6.67
N ASP A 77 -16.35 4.39 6.71
CA ASP A 77 -17.45 4.85 7.57
C ASP A 77 -18.84 4.46 7.06
N HIS A 78 -18.94 4.20 5.76
CA HIS A 78 -20.20 3.86 5.10
C HIS A 78 -20.15 2.50 4.39
N SER A 79 -19.10 1.71 4.65
CA SER A 79 -18.89 0.40 4.04
C SER A 79 -18.87 -0.69 5.11
N PRO A 80 -20.04 -1.24 5.51
CA PRO A 80 -20.09 -2.37 6.45
C PRO A 80 -19.43 -3.65 5.88
N HIS A 81 -19.09 -3.65 4.59
CA HIS A 81 -18.47 -4.77 3.87
C HIS A 81 -17.08 -4.43 3.32
N ALA A 82 -16.32 -3.56 4.01
CA ALA A 82 -14.91 -3.37 3.67
C ALA A 82 -14.17 -4.73 3.68
N PRO A 83 -13.15 -4.93 2.81
CA PRO A 83 -12.49 -6.22 2.73
C PRO A 83 -11.87 -6.61 4.08
N PRO A 84 -11.94 -7.90 4.47
CA PRO A 84 -11.40 -8.35 5.75
C PRO A 84 -9.89 -8.14 5.81
N ASP A 85 -9.31 -8.20 7.01
CA ASP A 85 -7.86 -8.10 7.25
C ASP A 85 -7.24 -6.69 7.01
N HIS A 86 -8.09 -5.66 6.94
CA HIS A 86 -7.70 -4.24 6.92
C HIS A 86 -8.03 -3.54 8.25
N LEU A 87 -7.48 -2.34 8.45
CA LEU A 87 -7.82 -1.49 9.60
C LEU A 87 -9.28 -1.04 9.51
N SER A 88 -9.96 -0.94 10.66
CA SER A 88 -11.23 -0.22 10.73
C SER A 88 -11.03 1.30 10.59
N ALA A 89 -12.11 2.04 10.32
CA ALA A 89 -12.05 3.51 10.28
C ALA A 89 -11.50 4.09 11.59
N ASP A 90 -11.94 3.59 12.75
CA ASP A 90 -11.50 4.07 14.06
C ASP A 90 -10.02 3.76 14.34
N GLN A 91 -9.54 2.57 13.94
CA GLN A 91 -8.12 2.23 14.05
C GLN A 91 -7.27 3.14 13.18
N ALA A 92 -7.71 3.40 11.94
CA ALA A 92 -7.00 4.30 11.03
C ALA A 92 -6.98 5.75 11.54
N ARG A 93 -8.09 6.25 12.11
CA ARG A 93 -8.15 7.55 12.80
C ARG A 93 -7.20 7.64 13.97
N GLN A 94 -7.18 6.62 14.82
CA GLN A 94 -6.30 6.57 15.98
C GLN A 94 -4.82 6.60 15.57
N ILE A 95 -4.45 5.80 14.58
CA ILE A 95 -3.06 5.73 14.06
C ILE A 95 -2.66 7.05 13.38
N ALA A 96 -3.56 7.67 12.62
CA ALA A 96 -3.29 8.91 11.90
C ALA A 96 -3.47 10.18 12.75
N SER A 97 -4.02 10.06 13.96
CA SER A 97 -4.44 11.17 14.82
C SER A 97 -5.38 12.14 14.10
N THR A 98 -6.39 11.60 13.40
CA THR A 98 -7.37 12.37 12.62
C THR A 98 -8.80 12.12 13.10
N ASN A 99 -9.72 13.04 12.82
CA ASN A 99 -11.11 12.96 13.31
C ASN A 99 -12.20 12.86 12.22
N GLY A 100 -11.84 12.89 10.94
CA GLY A 100 -12.77 12.86 9.81
C GLY A 100 -12.92 11.49 9.16
N GLN A 101 -13.40 11.49 7.91
CA GLN A 101 -13.68 10.28 7.13
C GLN A 101 -12.39 9.49 6.83
N VAL A 102 -12.52 8.18 6.68
CA VAL A 102 -11.42 7.31 6.23
C VAL A 102 -11.78 6.58 4.94
N LEU A 103 -10.97 6.77 3.91
CA LEU A 103 -11.10 6.03 2.65
C LEU A 103 -9.97 5.00 2.50
N LEU A 104 -10.29 3.78 2.12
CA LEU A 104 -9.35 2.68 1.87
C LEU A 104 -9.25 2.37 0.38
N LEU A 105 -8.09 2.61 -0.21
CA LEU A 105 -7.73 2.15 -1.56
C LEU A 105 -7.03 0.78 -1.47
N THR A 106 -7.64 -0.25 -2.03
CA THR A 106 -7.13 -1.64 -1.95
C THR A 106 -7.50 -2.46 -3.19
N ILE A 107 -6.78 -3.56 -3.43
CA ILE A 107 -7.16 -4.57 -4.43
C ILE A 107 -7.97 -5.64 -3.70
N PRO A 108 -9.27 -5.78 -3.96
CA PRO A 108 -10.08 -6.78 -3.28
C PRO A 108 -9.70 -8.21 -3.71
N PRO A 109 -9.99 -9.22 -2.86
CA PRO A 109 -9.89 -10.63 -3.23
C PRO A 109 -10.67 -10.94 -4.52
N SER A 110 -10.15 -11.87 -5.32
CA SER A 110 -10.82 -12.30 -6.55
C SER A 110 -10.65 -13.79 -6.74
N VAL A 111 -11.75 -14.47 -7.07
CA VAL A 111 -11.83 -15.92 -7.32
C VAL A 111 -11.00 -16.75 -6.34
N GLY A 112 -11.12 -16.45 -5.05
CA GLY A 112 -10.48 -17.21 -3.97
C GLY A 112 -9.00 -16.94 -3.74
N TYR A 113 -8.42 -15.91 -4.36
CA TYR A 113 -7.01 -15.53 -4.20
C TYR A 113 -6.85 -14.07 -3.78
N VAL A 114 -5.80 -13.80 -3.00
CA VAL A 114 -5.47 -12.47 -2.47
C VAL A 114 -4.00 -12.16 -2.75
N GLN A 115 -3.77 -11.07 -3.48
CA GLN A 115 -2.45 -10.50 -3.69
C GLN A 115 -2.62 -9.00 -3.82
N ASN A 116 -2.24 -8.28 -2.77
CA ASN A 116 -2.34 -6.83 -2.70
C ASN A 116 -1.07 -6.27 -2.03
N PRO A 117 -0.08 -5.81 -2.82
CA PRO A 117 1.20 -5.35 -2.27
C PRO A 117 1.09 -4.00 -1.54
N LEU A 118 0.08 -3.18 -1.86
CA LEU A 118 -0.10 -1.84 -1.30
C LEU A 118 -1.58 -1.48 -1.17
N SER A 119 -2.01 -1.20 0.06
CA SER A 119 -3.24 -0.45 0.35
C SER A 119 -2.89 0.94 0.84
N VAL A 120 -3.73 1.94 0.54
CA VAL A 120 -3.57 3.31 1.06
C VAL A 120 -4.84 3.75 1.77
N TYR A 121 -4.71 4.16 3.02
CA TYR A 121 -5.78 4.80 3.78
C TYR A 121 -5.61 6.31 3.67
N TYR A 122 -6.69 7.01 3.33
CA TYR A 122 -6.77 8.47 3.28
C TYR A 122 -7.56 8.93 4.49
N CYS A 123 -6.88 9.59 5.43
CA CYS A 123 -7.44 10.02 6.70
C CYS A 123 -7.66 11.54 6.66
N TYR A 124 -8.92 11.94 6.73
CA TYR A 124 -9.33 13.35 6.69
C TYR A 124 -9.52 13.90 8.10
N ASP A 125 -9.39 15.21 8.24
CA ASP A 125 -9.88 15.95 9.39
C ASP A 125 -11.14 16.73 9.03
N VAL A 126 -12.00 16.92 10.02
CA VAL A 126 -13.13 17.85 9.98
C VAL A 126 -12.67 19.15 10.61
N GLU A 127 -12.56 20.22 9.82
CA GLU A 127 -12.36 21.55 10.37
C GLU A 127 -13.63 22.00 11.11
N ALA A 128 -13.46 22.61 12.28
CA ALA A 128 -14.57 23.14 13.06
C ALA A 128 -15.26 24.26 12.27
N GLU A 129 -16.60 24.27 12.31
CA GLU A 129 -17.47 25.22 11.64
C GLU A 129 -17.06 26.67 11.97
N THR A 130 -16.33 27.31 11.07
CA THR A 130 -16.37 28.77 10.99
C THR A 130 -17.68 29.11 10.29
N GLN A 131 -18.55 29.74 11.08
CA GLN A 131 -19.92 30.09 10.72
C GLN A 131 -20.02 30.56 9.26
N ALA A 132 -20.71 29.79 8.42
CA ALA A 132 -21.08 30.05 7.01
C ALA A 132 -20.36 29.31 5.85
N SER A 133 -19.66 28.20 6.07
CA SER A 133 -19.28 27.31 4.95
C SER A 133 -19.37 25.82 5.31
N ALA A 134 -19.88 25.02 4.36
CA ALA A 134 -20.01 23.58 4.48
C ALA A 134 -18.70 22.94 4.98
N SER A 135 -18.80 21.98 5.91
CA SER A 135 -17.66 21.27 6.50
C SER A 135 -16.74 20.75 5.40
N THR A 136 -15.59 21.38 5.20
CA THR A 136 -14.62 20.98 4.18
C THR A 136 -13.73 19.90 4.81
N GLN A 137 -13.80 18.69 4.26
CA GLN A 137 -12.89 17.61 4.69
C GLN A 137 -11.51 17.86 4.09
N LEU A 138 -10.50 18.01 4.95
CA LEU A 138 -9.11 18.21 4.52
C LEU A 138 -8.32 16.91 4.69
N LEU A 139 -7.67 16.43 3.63
CA LEU A 139 -6.80 15.26 3.73
C LEU A 139 -5.57 15.60 4.58
N LYS A 140 -5.50 15.06 5.79
CA LYS A 140 -4.44 15.36 6.75
C LYS A 140 -3.27 14.39 6.67
N LYS A 141 -3.56 13.09 6.61
CA LYS A 141 -2.58 12.00 6.65
C LYS A 141 -2.99 10.87 5.72
N CYS A 142 -1.99 10.12 5.28
CA CYS A 142 -2.18 8.84 4.62
C CYS A 142 -1.49 7.73 5.41
N ILE A 143 -2.01 6.52 5.31
CA ILE A 143 -1.37 5.30 5.82
C ILE A 143 -1.12 4.36 4.64
N ALA A 144 0.15 4.05 4.34
CA ALA A 144 0.51 3.03 3.36
C ALA A 144 0.67 1.69 4.06
N GLU A 145 -0.20 0.73 3.77
CA GLU A 145 -0.11 -0.63 4.25
C GLU A 145 0.52 -1.51 3.19
N VAL A 146 1.76 -1.93 3.44
CA VAL A 146 2.56 -2.73 2.51
C VAL A 146 2.56 -4.18 2.96
N THR A 147 2.11 -5.08 2.08
CA THR A 147 2.16 -6.52 2.32
C THR A 147 3.36 -7.13 1.61
N ASN A 148 4.33 -7.60 2.38
CA ASN A 148 5.54 -8.21 1.90
C ASN A 148 5.30 -9.66 1.46
N THR A 149 5.33 -9.89 0.16
CA THR A 149 5.24 -11.21 -0.44
C THR A 149 6.63 -11.57 -1.00
N PRO A 150 7.21 -12.74 -0.64
CA PRO A 150 6.60 -13.91 -0.01
C PRO A 150 6.76 -13.99 1.52
N TRP A 151 7.31 -12.99 2.21
CA TRP A 151 7.71 -13.18 3.63
C TRP A 151 6.58 -13.11 4.66
N GLY A 152 5.36 -12.72 4.26
CA GLY A 152 4.18 -12.78 5.13
C GLY A 152 4.16 -11.68 6.18
N GLU A 153 4.81 -10.56 5.89
CA GLU A 153 4.89 -9.40 6.78
C GLU A 153 3.99 -8.29 6.24
N ARG A 154 3.35 -7.54 7.13
CA ARG A 154 2.60 -6.36 6.75
C ARG A 154 3.05 -5.20 7.62
N VAL A 155 3.35 -4.07 6.99
CA VAL A 155 3.77 -2.86 7.70
C VAL A 155 2.93 -1.69 7.25
N THR A 156 2.43 -0.93 8.21
CA THR A 156 1.75 0.35 7.95
C THR A 156 2.75 1.50 8.09
N PHE A 157 2.73 2.47 7.19
CA PHE A 157 3.55 3.68 7.25
C PHE A 157 2.64 4.89 7.25
N VAL A 158 2.70 5.73 8.29
CA VAL A 158 1.95 6.99 8.33
C VAL A 158 2.78 8.09 7.67
N PHE A 159 2.19 8.83 6.73
CA PHE A 159 2.89 9.87 5.99
C PHE A 159 1.99 11.07 5.66
N ASN A 160 2.60 12.24 5.47
CA ASN A 160 1.95 13.44 4.92
C ASN A 160 1.72 13.27 3.40
N PRO A 161 0.49 13.46 2.89
CA PRO A 161 0.17 13.28 1.47
C PRO A 161 1.03 14.12 0.50
N ASN A 162 1.42 15.33 0.90
CA ASN A 162 2.16 16.27 0.04
C ASN A 162 3.60 15.83 -0.23
N SER A 163 4.27 15.33 0.80
CA SER A 163 5.58 14.66 0.76
C SER A 163 5.97 14.27 2.17
N ASP A 164 6.50 13.06 2.32
CA ASP A 164 7.07 12.66 3.60
C ASP A 164 8.22 11.67 3.44
N LEU A 165 9.17 11.76 4.37
CA LEU A 165 10.30 10.84 4.46
C LEU A 165 10.08 9.88 5.63
N VAL A 166 10.00 8.59 5.34
CA VAL A 166 9.71 7.53 6.32
C VAL A 166 10.82 6.49 6.31
N ALA A 167 11.21 5.96 7.47
CA ALA A 167 12.22 4.92 7.51
C ALA A 167 11.79 3.70 6.69
N LYS A 168 12.75 3.13 5.96
CA LYS A 168 12.54 1.88 5.25
C LYS A 168 12.67 0.71 6.21
N SER A 169 11.56 0.35 6.85
CA SER A 169 11.52 -0.76 7.81
C SER A 169 11.23 -2.12 7.18
N LEU A 170 10.94 -2.21 5.87
CA LEU A 170 10.52 -3.45 5.22
C LEU A 170 11.41 -3.88 4.05
N HIS A 171 11.81 -5.15 4.02
CA HIS A 171 12.58 -5.75 2.92
C HIS A 171 11.64 -6.15 1.78
N VAL A 172 11.27 -5.18 0.95
CA VAL A 172 10.22 -5.31 -0.07
C VAL A 172 10.62 -6.09 -1.33
N SER A 173 11.91 -6.38 -1.53
CA SER A 173 12.38 -7.11 -2.71
C SER A 173 13.74 -7.75 -2.44
N PRO A 174 13.99 -8.98 -2.90
CA PRO A 174 15.30 -9.63 -2.74
C PRO A 174 16.41 -8.96 -3.57
N PHE A 175 16.09 -7.96 -4.38
CA PHE A 175 17.06 -7.20 -5.18
C PHE A 175 17.29 -5.79 -4.63
N MET A 176 16.77 -5.47 -3.44
CA MET A 176 16.80 -4.16 -2.83
C MET A 176 17.19 -4.30 -1.36
N ASP A 177 18.30 -3.68 -0.95
CA ASP A 177 18.73 -3.67 0.45
C ASP A 177 17.73 -2.94 1.37
N MET A 178 18.00 -2.93 2.67
CA MET A 178 17.19 -2.23 3.67
C MET A 178 17.56 -0.76 3.85
N LEU A 179 18.60 -0.29 3.16
CA LEU A 179 19.16 1.03 3.42
C LEU A 179 18.31 2.14 2.78
N GLY A 180 18.40 3.31 3.40
CA GLY A 180 17.73 4.53 2.96
C GLY A 180 16.32 4.68 3.51
N ASN A 181 15.61 5.66 2.96
CA ASN A 181 14.29 6.06 3.42
C ASN A 181 13.30 6.05 2.26
N TRP A 182 12.02 5.86 2.56
CA TRP A 182 10.94 6.04 1.60
C TRP A 182 10.55 7.51 1.53
N ASN A 183 10.53 8.08 0.33
CA ASN A 183 9.84 9.34 0.07
C ASN A 183 8.48 9.01 -0.57
N MET A 184 7.40 9.27 0.17
CA MET A 184 6.02 8.93 -0.18
C MET A 184 5.17 10.18 -0.45
N ARG A 185 4.31 10.09 -1.46
CA ARG A 185 3.34 11.14 -1.84
C ARG A 185 2.04 10.53 -2.35
N ALA A 186 0.92 11.17 -2.05
CA ALA A 186 -0.40 10.82 -2.58
C ALA A 186 -1.31 12.05 -2.64
N ASN A 187 -2.18 12.17 -3.66
CA ASN A 187 -3.28 13.13 -3.59
C ASN A 187 -4.51 12.54 -2.91
N ALA A 188 -5.40 13.45 -2.49
CA ALA A 188 -6.78 13.12 -2.26
C ALA A 188 -7.41 12.43 -3.50
N PRO A 189 -8.11 11.29 -3.32
CA PRO A 189 -8.74 10.56 -4.40
C PRO A 189 -9.90 11.34 -5.03
N GLY A 190 -9.73 11.81 -6.27
CA GLY A 190 -10.75 12.46 -7.08
C GLY A 190 -11.05 11.67 -8.36
N ASP A 191 -11.15 12.34 -9.50
CA ASP A 191 -11.20 11.67 -10.81
C ASP A 191 -9.88 11.02 -11.20
N ASN A 192 -8.78 11.59 -10.71
CA ASN A 192 -7.42 11.07 -10.88
C ASN A 192 -6.81 10.78 -9.51
N LEU A 193 -6.11 9.66 -9.42
CA LEU A 193 -5.42 9.20 -8.23
C LEU A 193 -3.96 8.94 -8.57
N TYR A 194 -3.06 9.47 -7.76
CA TYR A 194 -1.64 9.21 -7.83
C TYR A 194 -1.08 8.81 -6.47
N VAL A 195 -0.19 7.80 -6.48
CA VAL A 195 0.65 7.46 -5.33
C VAL A 195 2.07 7.28 -5.85
N THR A 196 3.03 7.97 -5.24
CA THR A 196 4.45 7.89 -5.61
C THR A 196 5.25 7.46 -4.40
N ILE A 197 6.07 6.43 -4.58
CA ILE A 197 6.99 5.91 -3.56
C ILE A 197 8.37 5.84 -4.20
N SER A 198 9.34 6.51 -3.61
CA SER A 198 10.74 6.51 -4.07
C SER A 198 11.69 6.21 -2.92
N VAL A 199 12.88 5.69 -3.23
CA VAL A 199 13.91 5.40 -2.22
C VAL A 199 14.95 6.52 -2.24
N GLN A 200 15.20 7.14 -1.09
CA GLN A 200 16.40 7.96 -0.87
C GLN A 200 17.50 7.09 -0.27
N HIS A 201 18.41 6.61 -1.11
CA HIS A 201 19.50 5.72 -0.67
C HIS A 201 20.80 6.49 -0.45
N PRO A 202 21.53 6.28 0.67
CA PRO A 202 22.73 7.05 0.99
C PRO A 202 23.84 6.94 -0.07
N LYS A 203 23.96 5.77 -0.72
CA LYS A 203 24.99 5.51 -1.75
C LYS A 203 24.50 5.63 -3.20
N LEU A 204 23.21 5.35 -3.43
CA LEU A 204 22.68 5.16 -4.79
C LEU A 204 21.80 6.34 -5.22
N GLY A 205 21.44 7.22 -4.28
CA GLY A 205 20.47 8.30 -4.48
C GLY A 205 19.07 7.75 -4.74
N ASP A 206 18.29 8.51 -5.51
CA ASP A 206 16.92 8.17 -5.92
C ASP A 206 16.92 7.12 -7.04
N TYR A 207 17.40 5.92 -6.71
CA TYR A 207 17.63 4.86 -7.69
C TYR A 207 16.38 4.06 -8.02
N PHE A 208 15.33 4.15 -7.21
CA PHE A 208 14.08 3.43 -7.41
C PHE A 208 12.88 4.34 -7.22
N THR A 209 11.88 4.18 -8.08
CA THR A 209 10.59 4.86 -7.99
C THR A 209 9.47 3.92 -8.43
N ALA A 210 8.38 3.90 -7.68
CA ALA A 210 7.12 3.27 -8.02
C ALA A 210 6.02 4.34 -8.05
N VAL A 211 5.20 4.32 -9.10
CA VAL A 211 4.10 5.27 -9.30
C VAL A 211 2.84 4.51 -9.66
N LEU A 212 1.80 4.66 -8.85
CA LEU A 212 0.43 4.33 -9.21
C LEU A 212 -0.22 5.56 -9.84
N LYS A 213 -0.78 5.42 -11.03
CA LYS A 213 -1.67 6.40 -11.64
C LYS A 213 -2.98 5.71 -12.01
N ALA A 214 -4.11 6.18 -11.50
CA ALA A 214 -5.41 5.59 -11.80
C ALA A 214 -6.46 6.66 -12.02
N LYS A 215 -7.49 6.32 -12.79
CA LYS A 215 -8.66 7.15 -13.05
C LYS A 215 -9.89 6.50 -12.46
N ARG A 216 -10.80 7.31 -11.93
CA ARG A 216 -12.09 6.86 -11.44
C ARG A 216 -12.91 6.31 -12.60
N VAL A 217 -13.48 5.12 -12.41
CA VAL A 217 -14.39 4.50 -13.37
C VAL A 217 -15.82 4.88 -12.97
N PRO A 218 -16.61 5.49 -13.89
CA PRO A 218 -18.02 5.75 -13.64
C PRO A 218 -18.76 4.47 -13.25
N SER A 219 -19.57 4.53 -12.20
CA SER A 219 -20.34 3.38 -11.70
C SER A 219 -21.28 2.79 -12.76
N SER A 220 -21.76 3.60 -13.71
CA SER A 220 -22.58 3.17 -14.83
C SER A 220 -21.88 2.20 -15.80
N LEU A 221 -20.54 2.21 -15.85
CA LEU A 221 -19.76 1.34 -16.74
C LEU A 221 -19.48 -0.04 -16.13
N VAL A 222 -19.74 -0.24 -14.83
CA VAL A 222 -19.44 -1.49 -14.13
C VAL A 222 -20.71 -2.08 -13.54
N SER A 223 -21.22 -3.12 -14.19
CA SER A 223 -22.45 -3.81 -13.78
C SER A 223 -22.22 -4.96 -12.77
N ASP A 224 -20.97 -5.45 -12.66
CA ASP A 224 -20.55 -6.48 -11.72
C ASP A 224 -19.09 -6.24 -11.27
N HIS A 225 -18.91 -5.93 -9.99
CA HIS A 225 -17.59 -5.70 -9.38
C HIS A 225 -16.73 -6.98 -9.40
N ALA A 226 -17.33 -8.16 -9.25
CA ALA A 226 -16.57 -9.42 -9.27
C ALA A 226 -15.93 -9.66 -10.65
N MET A 227 -16.65 -9.32 -11.72
CA MET A 227 -16.12 -9.37 -13.08
C MET A 227 -15.06 -8.29 -13.33
N PHE A 228 -15.28 -7.07 -12.80
CA PHE A 228 -14.29 -5.98 -12.90
C PHE A 228 -12.93 -6.37 -12.29
N PHE A 229 -12.93 -7.03 -11.13
CA PHE A 229 -11.71 -7.51 -10.47
C PHE A 229 -11.29 -8.94 -10.87
N TRP A 230 -11.89 -9.54 -11.89
CA TRP A 230 -11.61 -10.92 -12.26
C TRP A 230 -10.12 -11.15 -12.56
N LEU A 231 -9.51 -12.08 -11.81
CA LEU A 231 -8.08 -12.43 -11.84
C LEU A 231 -7.11 -11.25 -11.56
N MET A 232 -7.59 -10.12 -11.04
CA MET A 232 -6.74 -8.96 -10.78
C MET A 232 -5.59 -9.28 -9.80
N PRO A 233 -5.83 -9.90 -8.62
CA PRO A 233 -4.74 -10.30 -7.72
C PRO A 233 -3.76 -11.30 -8.37
N HIS A 234 -4.24 -12.26 -9.17
CA HIS A 234 -3.37 -13.20 -9.90
C HIS A 234 -2.45 -12.48 -10.88
N LYS A 235 -2.98 -11.50 -11.63
CA LYS A 235 -2.17 -10.67 -12.53
C LYS A 235 -1.07 -9.94 -11.76
N VAL A 236 -1.39 -9.36 -10.60
CA VAL A 236 -0.38 -8.70 -9.75
C VAL A 236 0.71 -9.69 -9.33
N ALA A 237 0.34 -10.88 -8.87
CA ALA A 237 1.31 -11.92 -8.48
C ALA A 237 2.24 -12.29 -9.65
N VAL A 238 1.66 -12.56 -10.82
CA VAL A 238 2.42 -12.89 -12.04
C VAL A 238 3.42 -11.78 -12.37
N TRP A 239 3.01 -10.51 -12.35
CA TRP A 239 3.91 -9.39 -12.62
C TRP A 239 5.05 -9.28 -11.60
N ILE A 240 4.77 -9.45 -10.31
CA ILE A 240 5.79 -9.43 -9.24
C ILE A 240 6.85 -10.52 -9.50
N TYR A 241 6.43 -11.77 -9.66
CA TYR A 241 7.36 -12.89 -9.83
C TYR A 241 8.09 -12.85 -11.18
N TRP A 242 7.41 -12.43 -12.25
CA TRP A 242 8.02 -12.28 -13.57
C TRP A 242 9.14 -11.23 -13.58
N HIS A 243 8.92 -10.10 -12.93
CA HIS A 243 9.94 -9.06 -12.84
C HIS A 243 11.07 -9.40 -11.86
N ALA A 244 10.77 -10.15 -10.79
CA ALA A 244 11.81 -10.74 -9.95
C ALA A 244 12.71 -11.69 -10.75
N LEU A 245 12.13 -12.58 -11.57
CA LEU A 245 12.88 -13.49 -12.45
C LEU A 245 13.74 -12.74 -13.47
N LYS A 246 13.19 -11.68 -14.09
CA LYS A 246 13.96 -10.82 -15.01
C LYS A 246 15.14 -10.11 -14.34
N LEU A 247 15.00 -9.67 -13.09
CA LEU A 247 16.11 -9.06 -12.35
C LEU A 247 17.19 -10.09 -12.02
N TRP A 248 16.78 -11.30 -11.65
CA TRP A 248 17.69 -12.42 -11.45
C TRP A 248 18.47 -12.75 -12.73
N TRP A 249 17.80 -12.86 -13.89
CA TRP A 249 18.47 -13.06 -15.19
C TRP A 249 19.40 -11.91 -15.59
N LYS A 250 19.13 -10.68 -15.12
CA LYS A 250 20.03 -9.54 -15.29
C LYS A 250 21.19 -9.52 -14.29
N ASN A 251 21.38 -10.59 -13.52
CA ASN A 251 22.43 -10.75 -12.53
C ASN A 251 22.45 -9.64 -11.47
N VAL A 252 21.27 -9.15 -11.06
CA VAL A 252 21.15 -8.23 -9.94
C VAL A 252 21.38 -9.00 -8.64
N SER A 253 22.25 -8.47 -7.77
CA SER A 253 22.59 -9.13 -6.50
C SER A 253 21.36 -9.49 -5.71
N TYR A 254 21.25 -10.78 -5.36
CA TYR A 254 20.26 -11.29 -4.43
C TYR A 254 20.68 -10.96 -3.00
N ILE A 255 19.73 -10.48 -2.21
CA ILE A 255 19.89 -10.13 -0.80
C ILE A 255 18.91 -10.98 -0.01
N GLN A 256 19.44 -11.76 0.93
CA GLN A 256 18.62 -12.61 1.78
C GLN A 256 17.80 -11.76 2.74
N HIS A 257 16.57 -12.20 3.00
CA HIS A 257 15.69 -11.48 3.92
C HIS A 257 16.29 -11.41 5.34
N PRO A 258 16.32 -10.21 5.97
CA PRO A 258 16.98 -10.01 7.26
C PRO A 258 16.52 -10.96 8.36
N ARG A 259 15.25 -11.40 8.36
CA ARG A 259 14.73 -12.40 9.32
C ARG A 259 15.59 -13.66 9.51
N TYR A 260 16.41 -14.01 8.52
CA TYR A 260 17.26 -15.20 8.56
C TYR A 260 18.69 -14.92 9.04
N THR A 261 19.13 -13.66 9.01
CA THR A 261 20.53 -13.26 9.29
C THR A 261 20.64 -12.32 10.47
N ASN A 262 19.63 -11.49 10.72
CA ASN A 262 19.56 -10.54 11.81
C ASN A 262 18.15 -10.59 12.45
N PRO A 263 17.98 -11.23 13.63
CA PRO A 263 16.68 -11.25 14.31
C PRO A 263 16.24 -9.87 14.82
N ALA A 264 17.19 -8.95 15.07
CA ALA A 264 16.93 -7.62 15.60
C ALA A 264 16.58 -6.56 14.53
N TYR A 265 16.47 -6.96 13.26
CA TYR A 265 16.23 -6.02 12.15
C TYR A 265 14.98 -5.14 12.32
N ARG A 266 13.97 -5.62 13.07
CA ARG A 266 12.76 -4.86 13.37
C ARG A 266 13.01 -3.76 14.40
N GLU A 267 13.77 -4.06 15.45
CA GLU A 267 14.16 -3.06 16.46
C GLU A 267 15.08 -2.01 15.84
N GLU A 268 16.05 -2.43 15.02
CA GLU A 268 16.92 -1.51 14.29
C GLU A 268 16.14 -0.56 13.38
N ALA A 269 15.13 -1.08 12.67
CA ALA A 269 14.25 -0.25 11.86
C ALA A 269 13.48 0.79 12.70
N SER A 270 13.04 0.42 13.91
CA SER A 270 12.35 1.34 14.83
C SER A 270 13.29 2.43 15.35
N ILE A 271 14.53 2.07 15.66
CA ILE A 271 15.57 3.02 16.09
C ILE A 271 15.89 4.00 14.97
N LEU A 272 15.99 3.52 13.72
CA LEU A 272 16.25 4.38 12.56
C LEU A 272 15.12 5.38 12.32
N ASP A 273 13.86 4.96 12.45
CA ASP A 273 12.72 5.85 12.31
C ASP A 273 12.68 6.93 13.39
N HIS A 274 12.95 6.55 14.64
CA HIS A 274 13.08 7.51 15.74
C HIS A 274 14.20 8.54 15.47
N LYS A 275 15.33 8.12 14.88
CA LYS A 275 16.41 9.06 14.51
C LYS A 275 15.99 10.05 13.42
N ILE A 276 15.21 9.61 12.43
CA ILE A 276 14.70 10.50 11.37
C ILE A 276 13.73 11.53 11.97
N GLN A 277 12.88 11.10 12.90
CA GLN A 277 11.91 11.99 13.56
C GLN A 277 12.60 13.05 14.43
N CYS A 278 13.61 12.67 15.21
CA CYS A 278 14.33 13.61 16.09
C CYS A 278 15.35 14.49 15.37
N CYS A 279 15.74 14.16 14.13
CA CYS A 279 16.71 14.91 13.34
C CYS A 279 16.20 15.04 11.89
N PRO A 280 15.19 15.88 11.62
CA PRO A 280 14.88 16.23 10.25
C PRO A 280 16.12 16.87 9.65
N ILE A 281 16.71 16.25 8.63
CA ILE A 281 17.87 16.80 7.92
C ILE A 281 17.46 18.19 7.42
N ILE A 282 17.98 19.22 8.09
CA ILE A 282 17.85 20.62 7.67
C ILE A 282 18.46 20.70 6.28
N GLY A 283 17.61 21.01 5.29
CA GLY A 283 18.06 21.26 3.93
C GLY A 283 18.95 22.49 3.90
N SER A 284 20.12 22.33 3.24
CA SER A 284 21.04 23.37 2.75
C SER A 284 21.10 24.68 3.52
N ASP A 285 22.12 24.83 4.36
CA ASP A 285 23.01 25.98 4.19
C ASP A 285 24.43 25.67 4.66
N LYS A 286 25.41 26.08 3.86
CA LYS A 286 26.82 26.08 4.25
C LYS A 286 27.00 27.16 5.31
N GLY A 287 27.21 26.77 6.57
CA GLY A 287 27.54 27.69 7.65
C GLY A 287 28.29 26.97 8.77
N GLN A 288 29.47 27.49 9.07
CA GLN A 288 30.50 27.04 10.02
C GLN A 288 30.04 26.32 11.30
N PHE A 289 30.80 25.28 11.64
CA PHE A 289 30.96 24.73 12.98
C PHE A 289 31.47 25.81 13.94
N GLU A 290 30.78 26.01 15.07
CA GLU A 290 31.39 26.33 16.35
C GLU A 290 30.49 25.79 17.47
N GLY A 291 31.12 25.15 18.46
CA GLY A 291 30.44 24.29 19.44
C GLY A 291 29.89 25.03 20.65
N SER A 292 28.95 24.38 21.33
CA SER A 292 28.74 24.54 22.77
C SER A 292 27.87 23.39 23.29
N ASP A 293 28.42 22.63 24.25
CA ASP A 293 27.68 21.74 25.15
C ASP A 293 26.58 22.53 25.85
N GLN A 294 25.31 22.20 25.57
CA GLN A 294 24.19 22.59 26.42
C GLN A 294 23.03 21.61 26.23
N GLY A 295 22.51 21.14 27.37
CA GLY A 295 21.70 19.93 27.51
C GLY A 295 20.48 19.84 26.61
N TYR A 296 20.30 18.64 26.05
CA TYR A 296 19.09 18.25 25.35
C TYR A 296 17.93 18.12 26.34
N PHE A 297 17.18 19.20 26.51
CA PHE A 297 15.78 19.09 26.87
C PHE A 297 15.09 18.33 25.73
N LEU A 298 14.77 17.06 25.97
CA LEU A 298 13.89 16.26 25.12
C LEU A 298 12.53 16.95 25.09
N ASP A 299 12.29 17.72 24.03
CA ASP A 299 10.97 18.25 23.72
C ASP A 299 10.01 17.06 23.56
N ARG A 300 9.00 17.00 24.44
CA ARG A 300 7.97 15.94 24.52
C ARG A 300 6.93 16.04 23.39
N SER A 301 7.23 16.76 22.31
CA SER A 301 6.32 17.01 21.19
C SER A 301 6.61 16.17 19.95
N CYS A 302 7.47 15.14 20.05
CA CYS A 302 7.69 14.19 18.95
C CYS A 302 6.45 13.29 18.81
N GLU A 303 5.43 13.76 18.10
CA GLU A 303 4.27 12.96 17.70
C GLU A 303 4.76 11.69 17.01
N ILE A 304 4.64 10.55 17.71
CA ILE A 304 5.18 9.26 17.30
C ILE A 304 4.50 8.88 15.98
N ARG A 305 5.17 9.08 14.84
CA ARG A 305 4.74 8.45 13.59
C ARG A 305 5.09 6.98 13.73
N GLN A 306 4.07 6.16 13.90
CA GLN A 306 4.26 4.74 14.13
C GLN A 306 4.16 4.00 12.80
N PHE A 307 5.21 3.27 12.44
CA PHE A 307 5.02 2.12 11.57
C PHE A 307 4.77 0.89 12.43
N THR A 308 3.76 0.08 12.06
CA THR A 308 3.32 -1.04 12.88
C THR A 308 3.41 -2.32 12.07
N TRP A 309 4.09 -3.32 12.63
CA TRP A 309 4.17 -4.66 12.04
C TRP A 309 2.93 -5.48 12.40
N ARG A 310 2.36 -6.13 11.40
CA ARG A 310 1.33 -7.17 11.55
C ARG A 310 1.74 -8.38 10.73
N LYS A 311 1.28 -9.56 11.13
CA LYS A 311 1.42 -10.78 10.30
C LYS A 311 0.45 -10.66 9.13
N ALA A 312 0.93 -10.88 7.92
CA ALA A 312 0.05 -11.06 6.77
C ALA A 312 -0.35 -12.53 6.67
N LYS A 313 -1.62 -12.79 6.32
CA LYS A 313 -2.01 -14.10 5.82
C LYS A 313 -1.32 -14.35 4.48
N TRP A 314 -0.95 -15.60 4.23
CA TRP A 314 -0.36 -15.94 2.94
C TRP A 314 -1.40 -15.78 1.82
N PRO A 315 -1.02 -15.34 0.62
CA PRO A 315 -1.91 -15.29 -0.54
C PRO A 315 -2.70 -16.58 -0.82
N TRP A 316 -2.14 -17.71 -0.39
CA TRP A 316 -2.63 -19.07 -0.61
C TRP A 316 -3.03 -19.81 0.69
N SER A 317 -3.13 -19.10 1.83
CA SER A 317 -3.61 -19.68 3.09
C SER A 317 -5.13 -19.68 3.22
#